data_AF-A0A6N9HZ62-F1
#
_entry.id   AF-A0A6N9HZ62-F1
#
_cell.length_a   1.000
_cell.length_b   1.000
_cell.length_c   1.000
_cell.angle_alpha   90.00
_cell.angle_beta   90.00
_cell.angle_gamma   90.00
#
_symmetry.space_group_name_H-M   'P 1'
#
loop_
_entity.id
_entity.type
_entity.pdbx_description
1 polymer ?
#
loop_
_entity_poly.entity_id
_entity_poly.type
_entity_poly.pdbx_seq_one_letter_code
_entity_poly.pdbx_strand_id
1 'polypeptide(L)'
;MSTLVNVHFVPVLPWDIKSEMGLLPDGHADHLPKIPGYGFSGIVNASHLLGPAVGTRVAGATPTGSYAEIVNAPIPLYLFTLPEEVSLADAATIFGGADTAMMILNSVRLKITDHVLLIGASGGVGDYLAQLLTARGITFTILSSQRSLTYTRQTFVDADIRSTVEDLANETFDYVLDTSGDVTTLGKIERTLKTNGVLFTSALPNYQPHRQDIRSQFNNSPIPPKQYQTIIHMLATGQLVAHIDRIFPMQDVKTAQQRLLQSPSRGRVLLSINESTS
;
A
#
# COMPACT_ATOMS: atom_id res chain seq x y z
N MET A 1 -20.06 -0.81 -21.35
CA MET A 1 -19.05 -1.71 -21.94
C MET A 1 -18.01 -1.96 -20.89
N SER A 2 -18.22 -2.96 -20.05
CA SER A 2 -17.42 -3.15 -18.84
C SER A 2 -17.25 -4.64 -18.54
N THR A 3 -16.02 -5.06 -18.24
CA THR A 3 -15.70 -6.46 -17.97
C THR A 3 -16.19 -6.83 -16.57
N LEU A 4 -16.88 -7.96 -16.43
CA LEU A 4 -17.28 -8.51 -15.13
C LEU A 4 -16.21 -9.49 -14.66
N VAL A 5 -15.77 -9.31 -13.42
CA VAL A 5 -14.74 -10.14 -12.79
C VAL A 5 -15.33 -10.80 -11.55
N ASN A 6 -15.24 -12.12 -11.46
CA ASN A 6 -15.46 -12.83 -10.21
C ASN A 6 -14.26 -12.54 -9.31
N VAL A 7 -14.49 -11.87 -8.19
CA VAL A 7 -13.42 -11.43 -7.29
C VAL A 7 -13.00 -12.59 -6.41
N HIS A 8 -11.69 -12.81 -6.29
CA HIS A 8 -11.14 -13.83 -5.39
C HIS A 8 -10.52 -13.19 -4.16
N PHE A 9 -9.70 -12.15 -4.34
CA PHE A 9 -9.09 -11.44 -3.22
C PHE A 9 -9.22 -9.93 -3.33
N VAL A 10 -9.45 -9.29 -2.19
CA VAL A 10 -9.38 -7.83 -2.03
C VAL A 10 -8.47 -7.48 -0.86
N PRO A 11 -7.68 -6.39 -0.96
CA PRO A 11 -6.88 -5.91 0.14
C PRO A 11 -7.74 -5.15 1.15
N VAL A 12 -7.45 -5.34 2.43
CA VAL A 12 -8.03 -4.53 3.52
C VAL A 12 -7.12 -3.34 3.78
N LEU A 13 -7.65 -2.13 3.63
CA LEU A 13 -6.90 -0.88 3.72
C LEU A 13 -7.37 -0.02 4.89
N PRO A 14 -6.48 0.77 5.51
CA PRO A 14 -6.90 1.78 6.49
C PRO A 14 -7.87 2.81 5.88
N TRP A 15 -7.78 3.03 4.56
CA TRP A 15 -8.66 3.93 3.83
C TRP A 15 -10.11 3.43 3.78
N ASP A 16 -10.31 2.12 3.68
CA ASP A 16 -11.65 1.50 3.69
C ASP A 16 -12.35 1.77 5.02
N ILE A 17 -11.62 1.55 6.13
CA ILE A 17 -12.09 1.79 7.49
C ILE A 17 -12.41 3.28 7.71
N LYS A 18 -11.52 4.18 7.25
CA LYS A 18 -11.78 5.62 7.33
C LYS A 18 -13.03 6.01 6.53
N SER A 19 -13.26 5.40 5.37
CA SER A 19 -14.48 5.62 4.58
C SER A 19 -15.73 5.15 5.32
N GLU A 20 -15.70 3.94 5.89
CA GLU A 20 -16.82 3.38 6.67
C GLU A 20 -17.16 4.23 7.91
N MET A 21 -16.15 4.86 8.52
CA MET A 21 -16.32 5.74 9.68
C MET A 21 -16.65 7.20 9.31
N GLY A 22 -16.73 7.56 8.02
CA GLY A 22 -16.97 8.93 7.57
C GLY A 22 -15.82 9.91 7.88
N LEU A 23 -14.58 9.41 7.95
CA LEU A 23 -13.38 10.16 8.33
C LEU A 23 -12.50 10.58 7.14
N LEU A 24 -13.00 10.47 5.90
CA LEU A 24 -12.23 10.89 4.73
C LEU A 24 -12.21 12.42 4.57
N PRO A 25 -11.07 13.01 4.18
CA PRO A 25 -10.88 14.48 4.15
C PRO A 25 -11.75 15.21 3.13
N ASP A 26 -12.19 14.52 2.06
CA ASP A 26 -12.79 15.17 0.89
C ASP A 26 -14.32 15.37 1.03
N GLY A 27 -14.90 15.02 2.17
CA GLY A 27 -16.32 15.21 2.41
C GLY A 27 -17.20 14.55 1.34
N HIS A 28 -16.71 13.48 0.70
CA HIS A 28 -17.55 12.59 -0.09
C HIS A 28 -18.68 12.15 0.83
N ALA A 29 -19.82 12.82 0.69
CA ALA A 29 -21.07 12.43 1.31
C ALA A 29 -21.41 11.08 0.68
N ASP A 30 -20.90 10.02 1.29
CA ASP A 30 -21.11 8.68 0.82
C ASP A 30 -22.59 8.38 1.02
N HIS A 31 -23.35 8.42 -0.08
CA HIS A 31 -24.72 7.94 -0.08
C HIS A 31 -24.68 6.44 0.24
N LEU A 32 -25.20 6.08 1.41
CA LEU A 32 -25.41 4.68 1.75
C LEU A 32 -26.60 4.12 0.93
N PRO A 33 -26.54 2.84 0.51
CA PRO A 33 -25.48 1.86 0.77
C PRO A 33 -24.22 2.05 -0.08
N LYS A 34 -23.04 1.74 0.50
CA LYS A 34 -21.72 1.80 -0.15
C LYS A 34 -20.99 0.47 0.00
N ILE A 35 -20.28 0.05 -1.04
CA ILE A 35 -19.37 -1.11 -1.03
C ILE A 35 -17.93 -0.58 -0.81
N PRO A 36 -17.21 -1.02 0.24
CA PRO A 36 -15.82 -0.61 0.49
C PRO A 36 -14.79 -1.22 -0.49
N GLY A 37 -13.54 -0.73 -0.38
CA GLY A 37 -12.39 -1.22 -1.14
C GLY A 37 -12.33 -0.69 -2.57
N TYR A 38 -11.12 -0.51 -3.10
CA TYR A 38 -10.95 -0.14 -4.51
C TYR A 38 -10.18 -1.17 -5.34
N GLY A 39 -9.37 -2.03 -4.72
CA GLY A 39 -8.52 -2.99 -5.41
C GLY A 39 -9.08 -4.40 -5.37
N PHE A 40 -8.86 -5.17 -6.43
CA PHE A 40 -9.25 -6.59 -6.46
C PHE A 40 -8.31 -7.42 -7.33
N SER A 41 -8.36 -8.73 -7.12
CA SER A 41 -7.87 -9.73 -8.06
C SER A 41 -8.95 -10.79 -8.29
N GLY A 42 -8.99 -11.37 -9.48
CA GLY A 42 -9.92 -12.42 -9.78
C GLY A 42 -9.87 -12.95 -11.20
N ILE A 43 -10.98 -13.51 -11.65
CA ILE A 43 -11.10 -14.18 -12.96
C ILE A 43 -12.21 -13.49 -13.76
N VAL A 44 -11.94 -13.20 -15.03
CA VAL A 44 -12.95 -12.62 -15.93
C VAL A 44 -14.10 -13.59 -16.12
N ASN A 45 -15.30 -13.16 -15.73
CA ASN A 45 -16.55 -13.91 -15.87
C ASN A 45 -17.27 -13.56 -17.18
N ALA A 46 -17.34 -12.27 -17.51
CA ALA A 46 -17.90 -11.81 -18.77
C ALA A 46 -17.04 -10.68 -19.33
N SER A 47 -16.78 -10.73 -20.64
CA SER A 47 -15.95 -9.76 -21.33
C SER A 47 -16.67 -9.14 -22.50
N HIS A 48 -16.37 -7.86 -22.78
CA HIS A 48 -16.73 -7.23 -24.03
C HIS A 48 -15.60 -7.36 -25.06
N LEU A 49 -15.88 -7.05 -26.32
CA LEU A 49 -14.99 -7.31 -27.48
C LEU A 49 -13.53 -6.84 -27.32
N LEU A 50 -13.25 -5.85 -26.47
CA LEU A 50 -11.91 -5.27 -26.25
C LEU A 50 -11.32 -5.58 -24.86
N GLY A 51 -12.02 -6.39 -24.05
CA GLY A 51 -11.55 -6.81 -22.72
C GLY A 51 -10.76 -8.13 -22.76
N PRO A 52 -10.10 -8.53 -21.66
CA PRO A 52 -9.46 -9.83 -21.56
C PRO A 52 -10.48 -10.96 -21.74
N ALA A 53 -10.08 -12.11 -22.27
CA ALA A 53 -10.99 -13.24 -22.48
C ALA A 53 -11.58 -13.76 -21.16
N VAL A 54 -12.78 -14.37 -21.22
CA VAL A 54 -13.36 -15.11 -20.09
C VAL A 54 -12.37 -16.18 -19.60
N GLY A 55 -12.24 -16.34 -18.28
CA GLY A 55 -11.26 -17.22 -17.65
C GLY A 55 -9.89 -16.59 -17.42
N THR A 56 -9.63 -15.38 -17.93
CA THR A 56 -8.34 -14.69 -17.71
C THR A 56 -8.20 -14.25 -16.25
N ARG A 57 -7.04 -14.53 -15.64
CA ARG A 57 -6.65 -14.00 -14.33
C ARG A 57 -6.29 -12.52 -14.46
N VAL A 58 -6.91 -11.69 -13.62
CA VAL A 58 -6.77 -10.25 -13.66
C VAL A 58 -6.65 -9.64 -12.27
N ALA A 59 -6.02 -8.47 -12.20
CA ALA A 59 -6.09 -7.57 -11.06
C ALA A 59 -6.55 -6.20 -11.53
N GLY A 60 -7.29 -5.46 -10.70
CA GLY A 60 -7.78 -4.16 -11.11
C GLY A 60 -8.22 -3.25 -9.98
N ALA A 61 -8.47 -2.00 -10.37
CA ALA A 61 -9.05 -0.99 -9.50
C ALA A 61 -10.49 -0.66 -9.95
N THR A 62 -11.38 -0.40 -9.00
CA THR A 62 -12.75 0.04 -9.23
C THR A 62 -13.12 1.19 -8.29
N PRO A 63 -13.77 2.25 -8.79
CA PRO A 63 -14.28 3.33 -7.93
C PRO A 63 -15.58 2.96 -7.20
N THR A 64 -16.22 1.83 -7.54
CA THR A 64 -17.57 1.48 -7.06
C THR A 64 -17.59 0.52 -5.87
N GLY A 65 -16.42 0.20 -5.31
CA GLY A 65 -16.30 -0.84 -4.28
C GLY A 65 -15.87 -2.19 -4.83
N SER A 66 -15.00 -2.87 -4.10
CA SER A 66 -14.43 -4.18 -4.49
C SER A 66 -14.80 -5.31 -3.53
N TYR A 67 -15.32 -5.00 -2.34
CA TYR A 67 -15.80 -5.97 -1.35
C TYR A 67 -17.13 -6.62 -1.82
N ALA A 68 -17.08 -7.31 -2.96
CA ALA A 68 -18.21 -7.88 -3.67
C ALA A 68 -17.77 -9.13 -4.45
N GLU A 69 -18.68 -10.10 -4.60
CA GLU A 69 -18.43 -11.35 -5.35
C GLU A 69 -18.11 -11.10 -6.83
N ILE A 70 -18.76 -10.09 -7.41
CA ILE A 70 -18.56 -9.68 -8.80
C ILE A 70 -18.32 -8.18 -8.83
N VAL A 71 -17.24 -7.79 -9.48
CA VAL A 71 -16.94 -6.39 -9.75
C VAL A 71 -17.13 -6.09 -11.22
N ASN A 72 -17.82 -4.99 -11.49
CA ASN A 72 -17.77 -4.36 -12.78
C ASN A 72 -16.45 -3.59 -12.89
N ALA A 73 -15.63 -3.84 -13.91
CA ALA A 73 -14.40 -3.10 -14.17
C ALA A 73 -14.67 -2.01 -15.24
N PRO A 74 -15.09 -0.80 -14.84
CA PRO A 74 -15.49 0.24 -15.80
C PRO A 74 -14.31 0.93 -16.47
N ILE A 75 -13.08 0.72 -15.99
CA ILE A 75 -11.88 1.39 -16.50
C ILE A 75 -10.94 0.34 -17.08
N PRO A 76 -11.02 0.03 -18.40
CA PRO A 76 -10.20 -1.00 -19.02
C PRO A 76 -8.69 -0.81 -18.81
N LEU A 77 -8.22 0.43 -18.74
CA LEU A 77 -6.80 0.75 -18.52
C LEU A 77 -6.29 0.39 -17.11
N TYR A 78 -7.19 0.12 -16.16
CA TYR A 78 -6.85 -0.30 -14.80
C TYR A 78 -7.33 -1.74 -14.52
N LEU A 79 -7.48 -2.55 -15.58
CA LEU A 79 -7.69 -3.98 -15.50
C LEU A 79 -6.50 -4.69 -16.17
N PHE A 80 -5.67 -5.32 -15.35
CA PHE A 80 -4.40 -5.89 -15.77
C PHE A 80 -4.47 -7.41 -15.80
N THR A 81 -4.09 -8.01 -16.92
CA THR A 81 -3.90 -9.45 -17.03
C THR A 81 -2.69 -9.89 -16.23
N LEU A 82 -2.78 -11.02 -15.55
CA LEU A 82 -1.71 -11.55 -14.71
C LEU A 82 -0.96 -12.67 -15.42
N PRO A 83 0.39 -12.66 -15.39
CA PRO A 83 1.17 -13.81 -15.79
C PRO A 83 0.99 -14.95 -14.77
N GLU A 84 1.35 -16.19 -15.14
CA GLU A 84 1.06 -17.37 -14.31
C GLU A 84 1.74 -17.30 -12.93
N GLU A 85 2.93 -16.71 -12.89
CA GLU A 85 3.82 -16.56 -11.73
C GLU A 85 3.24 -15.65 -10.64
N VAL A 86 2.32 -14.74 -10.97
CA VAL A 86 1.76 -13.79 -10.00
C VAL A 86 0.41 -14.29 -9.51
N SER A 87 0.38 -14.90 -8.32
CA SER A 87 -0.86 -15.40 -7.71
C SER A 87 -1.92 -14.30 -7.57
N LEU A 88 -3.20 -14.68 -7.53
CA LEU A 88 -4.28 -13.69 -7.30
C LEU A 88 -4.11 -12.99 -5.95
N ALA A 89 -3.71 -13.71 -4.92
CA ALA A 89 -3.46 -13.13 -3.59
C ALA A 89 -2.34 -12.07 -3.64
N ASP A 90 -1.22 -12.36 -4.30
CA ASP A 90 -0.11 -11.40 -4.44
C ASP A 90 -0.55 -10.19 -5.27
N ALA A 91 -1.27 -10.42 -6.37
CA ALA A 91 -1.80 -9.36 -7.21
C ALA A 91 -2.74 -8.41 -6.46
N ALA A 92 -3.55 -8.91 -5.52
CA ALA A 92 -4.42 -8.06 -4.70
C ALA A 92 -3.62 -7.08 -3.82
N THR A 93 -2.39 -7.44 -3.41
CA THR A 93 -1.55 -6.57 -2.57
C THR A 93 -0.97 -5.37 -3.32
N ILE A 94 -1.08 -5.33 -4.66
CA ILE A 94 -0.67 -4.19 -5.48
C ILE A 94 -1.46 -2.94 -5.09
N PHE A 95 -2.76 -3.10 -4.86
CA PHE A 95 -3.68 -2.00 -4.60
C PHE A 95 -3.67 -1.64 -3.11
N GLY A 96 -3.33 -0.38 -2.84
CA GLY A 96 -3.16 0.16 -1.49
C GLY A 96 -1.84 -0.27 -0.87
N GLY A 97 -0.95 -0.87 -1.66
CA GLY A 97 0.36 -1.39 -1.27
C GLY A 97 1.43 -0.94 -2.25
N ALA A 98 1.77 -1.78 -3.23
CA ALA A 98 2.84 -1.49 -4.19
C ALA A 98 2.55 -0.24 -5.04
N ASP A 99 1.29 -0.01 -5.42
CA ASP A 99 0.89 1.18 -6.18
C ASP A 99 1.13 2.47 -5.39
N THR A 100 0.80 2.43 -4.10
CA THR A 100 0.99 3.53 -3.15
C THR A 100 2.48 3.75 -2.90
N ALA A 101 3.27 2.68 -2.73
CA ALA A 101 4.72 2.80 -2.61
C ALA A 101 5.36 3.44 -3.85
N MET A 102 4.95 3.03 -5.05
CA MET A 102 5.42 3.63 -6.31
C MET A 102 4.98 5.10 -6.43
N MET A 103 3.75 5.43 -6.03
CA MET A 103 3.23 6.80 -5.99
C MET A 103 4.03 7.71 -5.05
N ILE A 104 4.37 7.24 -3.83
CA ILE A 104 5.25 7.95 -2.89
C ILE A 104 6.56 8.30 -3.60
N LEU A 105 7.17 7.31 -4.22
CA LEU A 105 8.47 7.45 -4.90
C LEU A 105 8.43 8.37 -6.12
N ASN A 106 7.30 8.48 -6.81
CA ASN A 106 7.12 9.45 -7.88
C ASN A 106 6.90 10.89 -7.35
N SER A 107 6.40 11.01 -6.12
CA SER A 107 6.09 12.29 -5.48
C SER A 107 7.34 12.95 -4.89
N VAL A 108 8.32 12.13 -4.46
CA VAL A 108 9.60 12.60 -3.96
C VAL A 108 10.69 12.49 -5.02
N ARG A 109 11.63 13.45 -5.05
CA ARG A 109 12.73 13.48 -6.03
C ARG A 109 14.02 12.94 -5.40
N LEU A 110 14.00 11.68 -5.01
CA LEU A 110 15.14 11.01 -4.37
C LEU A 110 16.33 10.89 -5.33
N LYS A 111 17.52 11.14 -4.80
CA LYS A 111 18.81 10.86 -5.40
C LYS A 111 19.52 9.78 -4.58
N ILE A 112 20.46 9.08 -5.20
CA ILE A 112 21.23 8.02 -4.53
C ILE A 112 22.07 8.54 -3.35
N THR A 113 22.33 9.85 -3.32
CA THR A 113 23.07 10.54 -2.26
C THR A 113 22.18 11.01 -1.11
N ASP A 114 20.85 10.92 -1.26
CA ASP A 114 19.92 11.37 -0.24
C ASP A 114 19.82 10.32 0.87
N HIS A 115 19.72 10.78 2.12
CA HIS A 115 19.53 9.91 3.27
C HIS A 115 18.05 9.87 3.66
N VAL A 116 17.45 8.69 3.64
CA VAL A 116 16.00 8.50 3.81
C VAL A 116 15.68 7.79 5.11
N LEU A 117 14.72 8.31 5.87
CA LEU A 117 14.09 7.59 6.99
C LEU A 117 12.75 7.01 6.53
N LEU A 118 12.59 5.70 6.60
CA LEU A 118 11.33 5.00 6.32
C LEU A 118 10.65 4.59 7.64
N ILE A 119 9.39 5.01 7.81
CA ILE A 119 8.57 4.65 8.97
C ILE A 119 7.42 3.77 8.51
N GLY A 120 7.22 2.64 9.20
CA GLY A 120 6.13 1.71 8.87
C GLY A 120 6.47 0.64 7.83
N ALA A 121 7.76 0.29 7.67
CA ALA A 121 8.24 -0.70 6.71
C ALA A 121 7.60 -2.09 6.83
N SER A 122 7.07 -2.47 7.99
CA SER A 122 6.39 -3.77 8.16
C SER A 122 4.93 -3.77 7.71
N GLY A 123 4.38 -2.62 7.30
CA GLY A 123 3.01 -2.49 6.81
C GLY A 123 2.91 -2.71 5.31
N GLY A 124 1.70 -2.91 4.79
CA GLY A 124 1.50 -3.27 3.39
C GLY A 124 1.89 -2.21 2.34
N VAL A 125 2.20 -0.96 2.74
CA VAL A 125 2.81 0.06 1.84
C VAL A 125 4.31 0.13 2.07
N GLY A 126 4.71 0.29 3.34
CA GLY A 126 6.12 0.42 3.73
C GLY A 126 6.96 -0.79 3.31
N ASP A 127 6.38 -1.97 3.23
CA ASP A 127 7.03 -3.20 2.79
C ASP A 127 7.53 -3.10 1.35
N TYR A 128 6.61 -2.77 0.44
CA TYR A 128 6.97 -2.51 -0.96
C TYR A 128 7.88 -1.29 -1.11
N LEU A 129 7.69 -0.26 -0.29
CA LEU A 129 8.53 0.93 -0.34
C LEU A 129 9.99 0.63 0.02
N ALA A 130 10.24 -0.19 1.04
CA ALA A 130 11.59 -0.65 1.39
C ALA A 130 12.24 -1.44 0.25
N GLN A 131 11.49 -2.36 -0.37
CA GLN A 131 11.98 -3.15 -1.51
C GLN A 131 12.29 -2.26 -2.72
N LEU A 132 11.43 -1.28 -3.03
CA LEU A 132 11.64 -0.35 -4.13
C LEU A 132 12.79 0.64 -3.89
N LEU A 133 13.00 1.09 -2.65
CA LEU A 133 14.18 1.90 -2.28
C LEU A 133 15.46 1.10 -2.50
N THR A 134 15.48 -0.15 -2.04
CA THR A 134 16.59 -1.10 -2.23
C THR A 134 16.87 -1.32 -3.72
N ALA A 135 15.84 -1.59 -4.52
CA ALA A 135 15.96 -1.78 -5.96
C ALA A 135 16.51 -0.54 -6.71
N ARG A 136 16.33 0.67 -6.14
CA ARG A 136 16.89 1.91 -6.68
C ARG A 136 18.27 2.27 -6.10
N GLY A 137 18.83 1.44 -5.23
CA GLY A 137 20.11 1.70 -4.56
C GLY A 137 20.06 2.91 -3.61
N ILE A 138 18.87 3.33 -3.16
CA ILE A 138 18.73 4.42 -2.19
C ILE A 138 19.17 3.90 -0.82
N THR A 139 20.00 4.68 -0.13
CA THR A 139 20.35 4.39 1.27
C THR A 139 19.24 4.87 2.18
N PHE A 140 18.73 4.00 3.03
CA PHE A 140 17.66 4.34 3.97
C PHE A 140 17.79 3.60 5.30
N THR A 141 17.27 4.24 6.35
CA THR A 141 17.10 3.68 7.68
C THR A 141 15.61 3.40 7.91
N ILE A 142 15.29 2.25 8.49
CA ILE A 142 13.93 1.92 8.92
C ILE A 142 13.77 2.28 10.39
N LEU A 143 12.78 3.11 10.73
CA LEU A 143 12.28 3.23 12.10
C LEU A 143 11.13 2.23 12.31
N SER A 144 11.41 1.17 13.07
CA SER A 144 10.44 0.13 13.39
C SER A 144 9.87 0.32 14.78
N SER A 145 8.55 0.21 14.91
CA SER A 145 7.91 0.16 16.23
C SER A 145 8.31 -1.10 16.99
N GLN A 146 8.38 -1.02 18.32
CA GLN A 146 8.77 -2.15 19.17
C GLN A 146 7.93 -3.41 18.90
N ARG A 147 6.62 -3.23 18.64
CA ARG A 147 5.68 -4.32 18.35
C ARG A 147 5.97 -5.07 17.04
N SER A 148 6.62 -4.42 16.08
CA SER A 148 6.95 -4.98 14.74
C SER A 148 8.44 -5.25 14.55
N LEU A 149 9.28 -4.95 15.53
CA LEU A 149 10.75 -4.97 15.40
C LEU A 149 11.28 -6.35 14.97
N THR A 150 10.82 -7.41 15.63
CA THR A 150 11.24 -8.79 15.32
C THR A 150 10.92 -9.15 13.87
N TYR A 151 9.69 -8.89 13.44
CA TYR A 151 9.27 -9.15 12.06
C TYR A 151 10.08 -8.30 11.07
N THR A 152 10.26 -7.00 11.36
CA THR A 152 11.02 -6.09 10.50
C THR A 152 12.46 -6.58 10.29
N ARG A 153 13.14 -7.03 11.36
CA ARG A 153 14.50 -7.59 11.27
C ARG A 153 14.56 -8.90 10.49
N GLN A 154 13.52 -9.72 10.58
CA GLN A 154 13.44 -10.98 9.82
C GLN A 154 13.20 -10.73 8.33
N THR A 155 12.38 -9.72 8.00
CA THR A 155 12.03 -9.38 6.61
C THR A 155 13.14 -8.57 5.91
N PHE A 156 13.77 -7.64 6.61
CA PHE A 156 14.79 -6.73 6.05
C PHE A 156 16.15 -6.97 6.71
N VAL A 157 16.71 -8.17 6.50
CA VAL A 157 17.92 -8.66 7.19
C VAL A 157 19.12 -7.71 7.05
N ASP A 158 19.27 -7.08 5.88
CA ASP A 158 20.41 -6.21 5.57
C ASP A 158 20.10 -4.70 5.75
N ALA A 159 18.93 -4.34 6.28
CA ALA A 159 18.56 -2.93 6.46
C ALA A 159 19.08 -2.35 7.78
N ASP A 160 19.43 -1.05 7.78
CA ASP A 160 19.64 -0.30 9.02
C ASP A 160 18.29 -0.09 9.71
N ILE A 161 18.08 -0.75 10.86
CA ILE A 161 16.81 -0.72 11.59
C ILE A 161 17.03 -0.13 12.98
N ARG A 162 16.32 0.96 13.25
CA ARG A 162 16.22 1.61 14.57
C ARG A 162 14.88 1.31 15.22
N SER A 163 14.87 1.22 16.55
CA SER A 163 13.68 0.88 17.34
C SER A 163 13.04 2.09 18.02
N THR A 164 13.82 3.17 18.20
CA THR A 164 13.38 4.39 18.87
C THR A 164 13.84 5.62 18.10
N VAL A 165 13.20 6.76 18.35
CA VAL A 165 13.63 8.03 17.75
C VAL A 165 14.93 8.50 18.38
N GLU A 166 15.18 8.13 19.63
CA GLU A 166 16.41 8.42 20.37
C GLU A 166 17.63 7.77 19.70
N ASP A 167 17.47 6.57 19.12
CA ASP A 167 18.52 5.88 18.34
C ASP A 167 18.94 6.64 17.06
N LEU A 168 18.15 7.65 16.65
CA LEU A 168 18.40 8.52 15.48
C LEU A 168 19.06 9.86 15.87
N ALA A 169 19.43 10.07 17.14
CA ALA A 169 19.83 11.40 17.63
C ALA A 169 21.06 12.02 16.93
N ASN A 170 21.94 11.20 16.36
CA ASN A 170 23.14 11.65 15.64
C ASN A 170 22.97 11.57 14.11
N GLU A 171 21.79 11.21 13.63
CA GLU A 171 21.50 11.06 12.20
C GLU A 171 20.75 12.28 11.67
N THR A 172 20.96 12.58 10.38
CA THR A 172 20.15 13.58 9.67
C THR A 172 19.67 13.02 8.34
N PHE A 173 18.42 13.36 8.00
CA PHE A 173 17.73 12.84 6.82
C PHE A 173 17.30 13.96 5.88
N ASP A 174 17.41 13.71 4.58
CA ASP A 174 16.87 14.56 3.53
C ASP A 174 15.36 14.34 3.37
N TYR A 175 14.92 13.08 3.55
CA TYR A 175 13.54 12.66 3.42
C TYR A 175 13.10 11.78 4.59
N VAL A 176 11.88 12.00 5.06
CA VAL A 176 11.14 11.05 5.89
C VAL A 176 9.95 10.57 5.08
N LEU A 177 9.83 9.26 4.90
CA LEU A 177 8.71 8.61 4.23
C LEU A 177 7.92 7.83 5.28
N ASP A 178 6.73 8.32 5.61
CA ASP A 178 5.85 7.73 6.60
C ASP A 178 4.67 7.00 5.97
N THR A 179 4.52 5.74 6.34
CA THR A 179 3.35 4.91 6.01
C THR A 179 2.60 4.45 7.26
N SER A 180 2.97 4.96 8.45
CA SER A 180 2.42 4.54 9.75
C SER A 180 1.32 5.47 10.24
N GLY A 181 1.46 6.79 10.00
CA GLY A 181 0.52 7.80 10.47
C GLY A 181 0.54 8.07 11.97
N ASP A 182 1.63 7.75 12.68
CA ASP A 182 1.77 8.04 14.11
C ASP A 182 2.26 9.49 14.32
N VAL A 183 1.32 10.39 14.64
CA VAL A 183 1.58 11.84 14.80
C VAL A 183 2.63 12.12 15.87
N THR A 184 2.63 11.34 16.96
CA THR A 184 3.60 11.52 18.06
C THR A 184 5.02 11.19 17.61
N THR A 185 5.21 10.10 16.88
CA THR A 185 6.50 9.72 16.29
C THR A 185 6.93 10.77 15.26
N LEU A 186 6.03 11.22 14.39
CA LEU A 186 6.32 12.24 13.39
C LEU A 186 6.83 13.55 14.02
N GLY A 187 6.16 14.05 15.05
CA GLY A 187 6.61 15.27 15.75
C GLY A 187 8.02 15.14 16.33
N LYS A 188 8.40 13.95 16.79
CA LYS A 188 9.76 13.70 17.31
C LYS A 188 10.81 13.57 16.21
N ILE A 189 10.50 12.95 15.08
CA ILE A 189 11.45 12.78 13.97
C ILE A 189 11.69 14.07 13.20
N GLU A 190 10.86 15.10 13.39
CA GLU A 190 11.12 16.41 12.78
C GLU A 190 12.52 16.94 13.16
N ARG A 191 13.04 16.62 14.35
CA ARG A 191 14.39 17.03 14.78
C ARG A 191 15.52 16.38 13.95
N THR A 192 15.26 15.26 13.28
CA THR A 192 16.25 14.52 12.48
C THR A 192 16.23 14.94 11.01
N LEU A 193 15.26 15.76 10.58
CA LEU A 193 15.23 16.30 9.22
C LEU A 193 16.22 17.44 9.05
N LYS A 194 16.95 17.44 7.93
CA LYS A 194 17.77 18.59 7.52
C LYS A 194 16.92 19.83 7.27
N THR A 195 17.54 21.01 7.25
CA THR A 195 16.85 22.24 6.84
C THR A 195 16.27 22.09 5.44
N ASN A 196 14.99 22.45 5.24
CA ASN A 196 14.26 22.23 3.98
C ASN A 196 14.06 20.75 3.59
N GLY A 197 14.25 19.82 4.54
CA GLY A 197 13.96 18.40 4.37
C GLY A 197 12.48 18.16 4.04
N VAL A 198 12.20 17.01 3.44
CA VAL A 198 10.85 16.62 3.01
C VAL A 198 10.29 15.56 3.96
N LEU A 199 9.08 15.78 4.45
CA LEU A 199 8.31 14.77 5.15
C LEU A 199 7.13 14.39 4.26
N PHE A 200 7.17 13.19 3.70
CA PHE A 200 6.03 12.62 2.99
C PHE A 200 5.30 11.66 3.92
N THR A 201 3.99 11.83 4.10
CA THR A 201 3.17 10.84 4.81
C THR A 201 2.04 10.37 3.89
N SER A 202 1.86 9.06 3.77
CA SER A 202 0.71 8.48 3.05
C SER A 202 -0.51 8.26 3.94
N ALA A 203 -0.36 8.47 5.26
CA ALA A 203 -1.38 8.15 6.24
C ALA A 203 -2.12 9.38 6.81
N LEU A 204 -1.47 10.55 6.76
CA LEU A 204 -1.94 11.80 7.38
C LEU A 204 -1.99 12.95 6.35
N PRO A 205 -3.09 13.10 5.59
CA PRO A 205 -3.19 14.10 4.52
C PRO A 205 -2.99 15.55 4.96
N ASN A 206 -3.31 15.84 6.23
CA ASN A 206 -3.24 17.18 6.80
C ASN A 206 -2.13 17.33 7.85
N TYR A 207 -1.05 16.52 7.78
CA TYR A 207 0.05 16.65 8.72
C TYR A 207 0.76 18.01 8.57
N GLN A 208 0.79 18.76 9.67
CA GLN A 208 1.47 20.05 9.78
C GLN A 208 2.70 19.90 10.68
N PRO A 209 3.92 20.00 10.14
CA PRO A 209 5.13 19.97 10.95
C PRO A 209 5.18 21.15 11.93
N HIS A 210 5.78 20.92 13.10
CA HIS A 210 6.08 21.99 14.07
C HIS A 210 7.19 22.92 13.54
N ARG A 211 8.16 22.36 12.82
CA ARG A 211 9.23 23.09 12.13
C ARG A 211 8.75 23.67 10.80
N GLN A 212 8.80 25.00 10.69
CA GLN A 212 8.34 25.75 9.51
C GLN A 212 9.19 25.53 8.25
N ASP A 213 10.42 25.03 8.39
CA ASP A 213 11.30 24.76 7.27
C ASP A 213 11.05 23.38 6.63
N ILE A 214 10.27 22.50 7.25
CA ILE A 214 9.98 21.16 6.71
C ILE A 214 8.92 21.27 5.61
N ARG A 215 9.21 20.66 4.46
CA ARG A 215 8.25 20.54 3.37
C ARG A 215 7.39 19.29 3.57
N SER A 216 6.21 19.47 4.15
CA SER A 216 5.21 18.39 4.28
C SER A 216 4.57 18.07 2.93
N GLN A 217 4.40 16.80 2.62
CA GLN A 217 3.80 16.31 1.39
C GLN A 217 2.85 15.15 1.64
N PHE A 218 1.77 15.12 0.86
CA PHE A 218 0.81 14.03 0.77
C PHE A 218 0.39 13.89 -0.70
N ASN A 219 0.11 12.66 -1.13
CA ASN A 219 -0.46 12.39 -2.44
C ASN A 219 -1.29 11.10 -2.36
N ASN A 220 -2.42 11.08 -3.05
CA ASN A 220 -3.32 9.94 -3.20
C ASN A 220 -3.71 9.71 -4.68
N SER A 221 -3.00 10.34 -5.61
CA SER A 221 -3.25 10.21 -7.04
C SER A 221 -2.91 8.80 -7.54
N PRO A 222 -3.69 8.22 -8.47
CA PRO A 222 -3.36 6.94 -9.08
C PRO A 222 -2.05 7.06 -9.88
N ILE A 223 -1.27 5.98 -9.92
CA ILE A 223 -0.11 5.89 -10.81
C ILE A 223 -0.54 5.56 -12.24
N PRO A 224 0.26 5.91 -13.27
CA PRO A 224 -0.06 5.54 -14.65
C PRO A 224 -0.16 4.01 -14.83
N PRO A 225 -1.06 3.49 -15.70
CA PRO A 225 -1.23 2.05 -15.96
C PRO A 225 0.07 1.28 -16.24
N LYS A 226 1.02 1.91 -16.94
CA LYS A 226 2.33 1.32 -17.23
C LYS A 226 3.11 0.94 -15.97
N GLN A 227 2.96 1.69 -14.87
CA GLN A 227 3.65 1.39 -13.62
C GLN A 227 3.03 0.21 -12.87
N TYR A 228 1.71 -0.02 -13.00
CA TYR A 228 1.10 -1.28 -12.53
C TYR A 228 1.67 -2.48 -13.28
N GLN A 229 1.84 -2.38 -14.61
CA GLN A 229 2.49 -3.43 -15.40
C GLN A 229 3.94 -3.67 -14.96
N THR A 230 4.69 -2.62 -14.63
CA THR A 230 6.03 -2.74 -14.04
C THR A 230 5.99 -3.49 -12.71
N ILE A 231 5.07 -3.15 -11.81
CA ILE A 231 4.91 -3.85 -10.52
C ILE A 231 4.58 -5.34 -10.74
N ILE A 232 3.65 -5.65 -11.64
CA ILE A 232 3.28 -7.03 -11.98
C ILE A 232 4.51 -7.80 -12.50
N HIS A 233 5.32 -7.19 -13.37
CA HIS A 233 6.55 -7.79 -13.85
C HIS A 233 7.59 -8.02 -12.73
N MET A 234 7.72 -7.06 -11.81
CA MET A 234 8.64 -7.20 -10.66
C MET A 234 8.18 -8.32 -9.71
N LEU A 235 6.88 -8.48 -9.49
CA LEU A 235 6.33 -9.63 -8.76
C LEU A 235 6.61 -10.95 -9.49
N ALA A 236 6.35 -11.00 -10.81
CA ALA A 236 6.56 -12.20 -11.62
C ALA A 236 8.02 -12.67 -11.63
N THR A 237 8.97 -11.72 -11.56
CA THR A 237 10.41 -12.00 -11.57
C THR A 237 11.01 -12.14 -10.17
N GLY A 238 10.21 -12.02 -9.11
CA GLY A 238 10.67 -12.06 -7.73
C GLY A 238 11.51 -10.86 -7.28
N GLN A 239 11.55 -9.78 -8.07
CA GLN A 239 12.16 -8.51 -7.69
C GLN A 239 11.36 -7.78 -6.61
N LEU A 240 10.04 -8.02 -6.56
CA LEU A 240 9.18 -7.68 -5.44
C LEU A 240 8.59 -8.96 -4.88
N VAL A 241 8.44 -9.00 -3.56
CA VAL A 241 7.79 -10.08 -2.81
C VAL A 241 6.57 -9.51 -2.11
N ALA A 242 5.41 -10.13 -2.32
CA ALA A 242 4.18 -9.78 -1.63
C ALA A 242 4.15 -10.44 -0.25
N HIS A 243 4.38 -9.66 0.81
CA HIS A 243 4.16 -10.15 2.17
C HIS A 243 2.68 -10.02 2.55
N ILE A 244 2.02 -11.16 2.72
CA ILE A 244 0.63 -11.24 3.18
C ILE A 244 0.63 -11.61 4.66
N ASP A 245 0.03 -10.76 5.50
CA ASP A 245 -0.10 -10.99 6.94
C ASP A 245 -1.06 -12.15 7.22
N ARG A 246 -2.28 -12.04 6.68
CA ARG A 246 -3.32 -13.04 6.81
C ARG A 246 -4.41 -12.81 5.78
N ILE A 247 -5.02 -13.91 5.33
CA ILE A 247 -6.22 -13.94 4.51
C ILE A 247 -7.39 -14.35 5.42
N PHE A 248 -8.45 -13.57 5.41
CA PHE A 248 -9.70 -13.87 6.11
C PHE A 248 -10.81 -14.11 5.09
N PRO A 249 -11.79 -14.98 5.35
CA PRO A 249 -12.96 -15.05 4.47
C PRO A 249 -13.80 -13.77 4.61
N MET A 250 -14.57 -13.41 3.57
CA MET A 250 -15.33 -12.15 3.53
C MET A 250 -16.26 -11.95 4.73
N GLN A 251 -16.88 -13.03 5.25
CA GLN A 251 -17.72 -12.95 6.45
C GLN A 251 -16.99 -12.42 7.70
N ASP A 252 -15.67 -12.53 7.73
CA ASP A 252 -14.81 -12.12 8.85
C ASP A 252 -14.21 -10.72 8.62
N VAL A 253 -14.80 -9.89 7.75
CA VAL A 253 -14.31 -8.53 7.43
C VAL A 253 -14.01 -7.68 8.66
N LYS A 254 -14.86 -7.74 9.70
CA LYS A 254 -14.64 -7.00 10.95
C LYS A 254 -13.37 -7.46 11.67
N THR A 255 -13.12 -8.77 11.70
CA THR A 255 -11.91 -9.34 12.28
C THR A 255 -10.67 -8.98 11.46
N ALA A 256 -10.78 -8.97 10.14
CA ALA A 256 -9.69 -8.55 9.25
C ALA A 256 -9.32 -7.06 9.47
N GLN A 257 -10.33 -6.19 9.59
CA GLN A 257 -10.12 -4.77 9.92
C GLN A 257 -9.52 -4.57 11.32
N GLN A 258 -9.99 -5.33 12.32
CA GLN A 258 -9.40 -5.30 13.67
C GLN A 258 -7.93 -5.75 13.66
N ARG A 259 -7.61 -6.81 12.91
CA ARG A 259 -6.23 -7.28 12.71
C ARG A 259 -5.35 -6.16 12.17
N LEU A 260 -5.82 -5.47 11.11
CA LEU A 260 -5.10 -4.37 10.49
C LEU A 260 -4.81 -3.21 11.47
N LEU A 261 -5.79 -2.82 12.29
CA LEU A 261 -5.67 -1.67 13.19
C LEU A 261 -4.89 -1.98 14.48
N GLN A 262 -5.12 -3.14 15.07
CA GLN A 262 -4.73 -3.41 16.46
C GLN A 262 -3.47 -4.29 16.57
N SER A 263 -3.10 -5.01 15.52
CA SER A 263 -1.96 -5.92 15.56
C SER A 263 -0.69 -5.35 14.93
N PRO A 264 0.50 -5.86 15.31
CA PRO A 264 1.74 -5.55 14.59
C PRO A 264 1.59 -5.90 13.11
N SER A 265 1.89 -4.93 12.24
CA SER A 265 1.77 -5.11 10.79
C SER A 265 2.85 -6.07 10.27
N ARG A 266 2.44 -7.00 9.39
CA ARG A 266 3.30 -8.02 8.77
C ARG A 266 2.99 -8.16 7.27
N GLY A 267 2.97 -7.03 6.58
CA GLY A 267 2.50 -6.93 5.20
C GLY A 267 0.98 -6.66 5.12
N ARG A 268 0.32 -7.24 4.11
CA ARG A 268 -1.07 -6.93 3.76
C ARG A 268 -2.07 -7.94 4.32
N VAL A 269 -3.17 -7.46 4.89
CA VAL A 269 -4.36 -8.27 5.18
C VAL A 269 -5.26 -8.33 3.95
N LEU A 270 -5.73 -9.52 3.58
CA LEU A 270 -6.65 -9.73 2.46
C LEU A 270 -7.98 -10.33 2.94
N LEU A 271 -9.03 -10.09 2.17
CA LEU A 271 -10.27 -10.88 2.23
C LEU A 271 -10.31 -11.83 1.03
N SER A 272 -10.63 -13.10 1.29
CA SER A 272 -11.06 -14.07 0.29
C SER A 272 -12.57 -13.89 0.08
N ILE A 273 -12.97 -13.61 -1.16
CA ILE A 273 -14.38 -13.38 -1.52
C ILE A 273 -14.98 -14.67 -2.07
N ASN A 274 -14.46 -15.15 -3.20
CA ASN A 274 -14.79 -16.44 -3.76
C ASN A 274 -13.60 -17.37 -3.55
N GLU A 275 -13.76 -18.37 -2.69
CA GLU A 275 -12.85 -19.52 -2.69
C GLU A 275 -13.11 -20.29 -3.99
N SER A 276 -12.17 -20.31 -4.93
CA SER A 276 -12.19 -21.40 -5.90
C SER A 276 -11.99 -22.67 -5.09
N THR A 277 -13.05 -23.45 -4.87
CA THR A 277 -12.88 -24.89 -4.75
C THR A 277 -12.14 -25.34 -6.00
N SER A 278 -10.84 -25.60 -5.83
CA SER A 278 -9.93 -26.45 -6.61
C SER A 278 -10.35 -26.76 -8.05
#